data_AF-H7C6T0-F1
#
_entry.id   AF-H7C6T0-F1
#
_cell.length_a   1.000
_cell.length_b   1.000
_cell.length_c   1.000
_cell.angle_alpha   90.00
_cell.angle_beta   90.00
_cell.angle_gamma   90.00
#
_symmetry.space_group_name_H-M   'P 1'
#
loop_
_entity.id
_entity.type
_entity.pdbx_description
1 polymer ?
#
loop_
_entity_poly.entity_id
_entity_poly.type
_entity_poly.pdbx_seq_one_letter_code
_entity_poly.pdbx_strand_id
1 'polypeptide(L)'
;MLRRSSASARARPPPYEFGVKASIVTNNQRAPGGLFVLHACSLPDNPYDGHTLRNVIERTESLTGCPIERAYVDKGYRGHDTQNPRRVFISGQKRGVFGVIKRELRRRSAIEPIIGHMKNEGHLGRCYLKGRAGDAANVLLSAVGHNLRRVLAWLRDLLSLFLLSLWPTLNCPVQPNSAY
;
A
#
# COMPACT_ATOMS: atom_id res chain seq x y z
N MET A 1 -1.99 -6.57 -4.80
CA MET A 1 -0.75 -6.31 -5.55
C MET A 1 0.40 -6.48 -4.58
N LEU A 2 1.53 -7.03 -5.02
CA LEU A 2 2.70 -7.20 -4.17
C LEU A 2 3.95 -6.76 -4.90
N ARG A 3 4.75 -5.94 -4.21
CA ARG A 3 6.01 -5.43 -4.73
C ARG A 3 7.05 -5.33 -3.64
N ARG A 4 8.30 -5.52 -4.04
CA ARG A 4 9.48 -5.27 -3.20
C ARG A 4 9.95 -3.84 -3.39
N SER A 5 10.29 -3.18 -2.29
CA SER A 5 11.00 -1.91 -2.26
C SER A 5 12.45 -2.18 -1.85
N SER A 6 13.41 -1.76 -2.67
CA SER A 6 14.85 -1.85 -2.35
C SER A 6 15.40 -0.54 -1.82
N ALA A 7 16.43 -0.67 -0.98
CA ALA A 7 17.35 0.39 -0.60
C ALA A 7 18.08 0.95 -1.84
N SER A 8 18.45 2.24 -1.80
CA SER A 8 19.27 2.86 -2.84
C SER A 8 20.74 2.49 -2.60
N ALA A 9 21.44 1.99 -3.61
CA ALA A 9 22.87 1.73 -3.53
C ALA A 9 23.63 3.02 -3.92
N ARG A 10 23.98 3.86 -2.94
CA ARG A 10 24.85 5.03 -3.14
C ARG A 10 26.22 4.80 -2.52
N ALA A 11 27.26 5.31 -3.17
CA ALA A 11 28.66 5.21 -2.70
C ALA A 11 28.88 5.86 -1.32
N ARG A 12 28.08 6.88 -0.98
CA ARG A 12 27.96 7.42 0.38
C ARG A 12 26.48 7.51 0.76
N PRO A 13 25.95 6.56 1.54
CA PRO A 13 24.56 6.62 1.97
C PRO A 13 24.36 7.84 2.90
N PRO A 14 23.25 8.59 2.79
CA PRO A 14 22.89 9.56 3.81
C PRO A 14 22.76 8.86 5.18
N PRO A 15 23.02 9.57 6.29
CA PRO A 15 22.89 8.98 7.61
C PRO A 15 21.48 8.41 7.78
N TYR A 16 21.41 7.21 8.38
CA TYR A 16 20.17 6.46 8.60
C TYR A 16 19.47 5.96 7.33
N GLU A 17 20.14 5.85 6.17
CA GLU A 17 19.53 5.25 4.98
C GLU A 17 19.01 3.84 5.27
N PHE A 18 17.76 3.57 4.90
CA PHE A 18 17.18 2.24 5.10
C PHE A 18 17.83 1.23 4.14
N GLY A 19 18.62 0.32 4.69
CA GLY A 19 19.43 -0.65 3.93
C GLY A 19 18.77 -2.00 3.67
N VAL A 20 17.63 -2.30 4.30
CA VAL A 20 16.94 -3.60 4.19
C VAL A 20 15.85 -3.54 3.13
N LYS A 21 15.63 -4.64 2.41
CA LYS A 21 14.53 -4.70 1.44
C LYS A 21 13.20 -4.86 2.15
N ALA A 22 12.16 -4.18 1.68
CA ALA A 22 10.81 -4.28 2.23
C ALA A 22 9.86 -4.96 1.23
N SER A 23 8.94 -5.77 1.74
CA SER A 23 7.83 -6.36 1.00
C SER A 23 6.55 -5.61 1.35
N ILE A 24 5.80 -5.16 0.34
CA ILE A 24 4.58 -4.37 0.52
C ILE A 24 3.46 -5.00 -0.30
N VAL A 25 2.34 -5.29 0.37
CA VAL A 25 1.11 -5.83 -0.21
C VAL A 25 0.01 -4.78 -0.10
N THR A 26 -0.68 -4.52 -1.21
CA THR A 26 -1.83 -3.60 -1.26
C THR A 26 -3.04 -4.26 -1.89
N ASN A 27 -4.23 -3.71 -1.64
CA ASN A 27 -5.43 -4.10 -2.38
C ASN A 27 -5.29 -3.74 -3.87
N ASN A 28 -5.92 -4.52 -4.75
CA ASN A 28 -5.90 -4.22 -6.19
C ASN A 28 -7.16 -3.46 -6.67
N GLN A 29 -8.27 -3.69 -5.97
CA GLN A 29 -9.58 -3.19 -6.36
C GLN A 29 -9.70 -1.67 -6.20
N ARG A 30 -10.68 -1.08 -6.89
CA ARG A 30 -11.00 0.36 -6.77
C ARG A 30 -11.85 0.48 -5.52
N ALA A 31 -11.26 0.97 -4.43
CA ALA A 31 -12.01 1.33 -3.24
C ALA A 31 -12.14 2.86 -3.20
N PRO A 32 -13.26 3.41 -2.70
CA PRO A 32 -13.43 4.85 -2.49
C PRO A 32 -12.30 5.45 -1.61
N GLY A 33 -11.85 4.70 -0.60
CA GLY A 33 -10.70 5.09 0.25
C GLY A 33 -9.32 4.96 -0.43
N GLY A 34 -9.28 4.47 -1.67
CA GLY A 34 -8.07 4.24 -2.45
C GLY A 34 -7.34 2.95 -2.11
N LEU A 35 -6.01 3.00 -2.21
CA LEU A 35 -5.16 1.83 -2.02
C LEU A 35 -4.61 1.83 -0.59
N PHE A 36 -4.90 0.76 0.14
CA PHE A 36 -4.41 0.54 1.50
C PHE A 36 -3.30 -0.50 1.48
N VAL A 37 -2.33 -0.33 2.38
CA VAL A 37 -1.32 -1.34 2.65
C VAL A 37 -1.94 -2.39 3.57
N LEU A 38 -2.06 -3.62 3.06
CA LEU A 38 -2.63 -4.75 3.78
C LEU A 38 -1.57 -5.47 4.61
N HIS A 39 -0.35 -5.56 4.09
CA HIS A 39 0.77 -6.20 4.78
C HIS A 39 2.07 -5.53 4.37
N ALA A 40 2.97 -5.33 5.33
CA ALA A 40 4.31 -4.80 5.11
C ALA A 40 5.31 -5.50 6.03
N CYS A 41 6.46 -5.94 5.49
CA CYS A 41 7.51 -6.54 6.29
C CYS A 41 8.91 -6.23 5.75
N SER A 42 9.91 -6.23 6.63
CA SER A 42 11.31 -6.22 6.23
C SER A 42 11.77 -7.63 5.84
N LEU A 43 12.67 -7.70 4.86
CA LEU A 43 13.29 -8.90 4.34
C LEU A 43 14.81 -8.78 4.56
N PRO A 44 15.31 -9.08 5.77
CA PRO A 44 16.74 -9.08 6.07
C PRO A 44 17.47 -10.11 5.22
N ASP A 45 18.79 -9.96 5.06
CA ASP A 45 19.67 -10.90 4.34
C ASP A 45 19.39 -11.00 2.82
N ASN A 46 18.60 -10.08 2.27
CA ASN A 46 18.33 -9.94 0.84
C ASN A 46 17.95 -11.28 0.13
N PRO A 47 16.91 -11.99 0.60
CA PRO A 47 16.47 -13.24 -0.02
C PRO A 47 15.95 -13.00 -1.44
N TYR A 48 15.96 -14.07 -2.24
CA TYR A 48 15.33 -14.07 -3.56
C TYR A 48 13.81 -13.89 -3.44
N ASP A 49 13.25 -13.01 -4.26
CA ASP A 49 11.85 -12.59 -4.20
C ASP A 49 10.88 -13.78 -4.31
N GLY A 50 11.15 -14.71 -5.22
CA GLY A 50 10.32 -15.89 -5.44
C GLY A 50 10.13 -16.75 -4.19
N HIS A 51 11.18 -16.89 -3.36
CA HIS A 51 11.13 -17.68 -2.13
C HIS A 51 10.33 -16.99 -1.02
N THR A 52 10.26 -15.66 -1.04
CA THR A 52 9.51 -14.89 -0.03
C THR A 52 8.01 -14.84 -0.30
N LEU A 53 7.58 -15.11 -1.54
CA LEU A 53 6.19 -14.90 -1.95
C LEU A 53 5.19 -15.73 -1.16
N ARG A 54 5.51 -17.01 -0.93
CA ARG A 54 4.63 -17.93 -0.17
C ARG A 54 4.34 -17.37 1.22
N ASN A 55 5.40 -17.05 1.96
CA ASN A 55 5.29 -16.53 3.33
C ASN A 55 4.52 -15.21 3.37
N VAL A 56 4.77 -14.31 2.40
CA VAL A 56 4.04 -13.04 2.33
C VAL A 56 2.54 -13.26 2.08
N ILE A 57 2.16 -14.19 1.21
CA ILE A 57 0.75 -14.53 0.96
C ILE A 57 0.12 -15.10 2.24
N GLU A 58 0.74 -16.10 2.86
CA GLU A 58 0.23 -16.76 4.07
C GLU A 58 0.04 -15.74 5.22
N ARG A 59 1.04 -14.88 5.45
CA ARG A 59 0.94 -13.81 6.46
C ARG A 59 -0.12 -12.79 6.13
N THR A 60 -0.30 -12.45 4.86
CA THR A 60 -1.36 -11.51 4.46
C THR A 60 -2.73 -12.11 4.71
N GLU A 61 -2.96 -13.37 4.31
CA GLU A 61 -4.24 -14.06 4.53
C GLU A 61 -4.53 -14.24 6.03
N SER A 62 -3.52 -14.56 6.83
CA SER A 62 -3.67 -14.65 8.29
C SER A 62 -4.00 -13.29 8.92
N LEU A 63 -3.44 -12.19 8.40
CA LEU A 63 -3.66 -10.85 8.91
C LEU A 63 -5.03 -10.29 8.51
N THR A 64 -5.48 -10.55 7.28
CA THR A 64 -6.78 -10.08 6.78
C THR A 64 -7.93 -10.99 7.14
N GLY A 65 -7.66 -12.25 7.52
CA GLY A 65 -8.66 -13.29 7.72
C GLY A 65 -9.33 -13.76 6.41
N CYS A 66 -8.83 -13.33 5.25
CA CYS A 66 -9.45 -13.56 3.95
C CYS A 66 -8.44 -14.18 2.96
N PRO A 67 -8.81 -15.24 2.21
CA PRO A 67 -7.95 -15.82 1.21
C PRO A 67 -7.72 -14.85 0.04
N ILE A 68 -6.51 -14.83 -0.51
CA ILE A 68 -6.17 -14.04 -1.69
C ILE A 68 -6.69 -14.76 -2.94
N GLU A 69 -7.69 -14.15 -3.58
CA GLU A 69 -8.22 -14.66 -4.85
C GLU A 69 -7.20 -14.56 -5.99
N ARG A 70 -6.52 -13.40 -6.10
CA ARG A 70 -5.56 -13.09 -7.17
C ARG A 70 -4.42 -12.22 -6.63
N ALA A 71 -3.20 -12.69 -6.84
CA ALA A 71 -1.98 -11.94 -6.53
C ALA A 71 -1.35 -11.42 -7.82
N TYR A 72 -1.04 -10.12 -7.85
CA TYR A 72 -0.35 -9.47 -8.98
C TYR A 72 1.03 -9.03 -8.53
N VAL A 73 2.08 -9.59 -9.13
CA VAL A 73 3.46 -9.49 -8.65
C VAL A 73 4.43 -8.97 -9.71
N ASP A 74 5.64 -8.60 -9.29
CA ASP A 74 6.77 -8.24 -10.16
C ASP A 74 7.44 -9.43 -10.84
N LYS A 75 8.16 -9.14 -11.95
CA LYS A 75 9.00 -10.12 -12.65
C LYS A 75 10.04 -10.79 -11.74
N GLY A 76 10.47 -10.11 -10.67
CA GLY A 76 11.39 -10.66 -9.68
C GLY A 76 10.87 -11.91 -8.98
N TYR A 77 9.54 -12.06 -8.88
CA TYR A 77 8.87 -13.20 -8.25
C TYR A 77 8.69 -14.41 -9.19
N ARG A 78 9.52 -14.54 -10.22
CA ARG A 78 9.56 -15.76 -11.06
C ARG A 78 10.07 -16.95 -10.24
N GLY A 79 9.66 -18.17 -10.62
CA GLY A 79 10.04 -19.38 -9.89
C GLY A 79 9.55 -19.42 -8.44
N HIS A 80 8.45 -18.72 -8.14
CA HIS A 80 7.87 -18.77 -6.81
C HIS A 80 7.25 -20.14 -6.54
N ASP A 81 7.34 -20.58 -5.30
CA ASP A 81 6.77 -21.84 -4.85
C ASP A 81 5.53 -21.54 -3.99
N THR A 82 4.45 -21.01 -4.57
CA THR A 82 3.20 -20.76 -3.83
C THR A 82 2.30 -21.99 -3.90
N GLN A 83 1.47 -22.21 -2.87
CA GLN A 83 0.55 -23.34 -2.83
C GLN A 83 -0.44 -23.33 -4.02
N ASN A 84 -0.83 -22.14 -4.49
CA ASN A 84 -1.76 -21.93 -5.59
C ASN A 84 -1.12 -21.06 -6.70
N PRO A 85 -0.22 -21.61 -7.53
CA PRO A 85 0.52 -20.81 -8.52
C PRO A 85 -0.39 -20.22 -9.60
N ARG A 86 -1.55 -20.84 -9.88
CA ARG A 86 -2.55 -20.33 -10.84
C ARG A 86 -3.20 -19.02 -10.42
N ARG A 87 -3.12 -18.63 -9.13
CA ARG A 87 -3.67 -17.37 -8.62
C ARG A 87 -2.65 -16.22 -8.67
N VAL A 88 -1.40 -16.50 -9.02
CA VAL A 88 -0.32 -15.52 -9.08
C VAL A 88 -0.05 -15.11 -10.53
N PHE A 89 -0.21 -13.82 -10.82
CA PHE A 89 0.03 -13.23 -12.13
C PHE A 89 1.29 -12.35 -12.10
N ILE A 90 2.27 -12.71 -12.92
CA ILE A 90 3.56 -12.02 -13.00
C ILE A 90 3.48 -10.90 -14.04
N SER A 91 4.11 -9.75 -13.78
CA SER A 91 4.15 -8.66 -14.75
C SER A 91 4.81 -9.06 -16.07
N GLY A 92 4.18 -8.66 -17.18
CA GLY A 92 4.60 -9.02 -18.54
C GLY A 92 4.20 -10.43 -18.99
N GLN A 93 3.42 -11.18 -18.19
CA GLN A 93 2.81 -12.43 -18.62
C GLN A 93 1.81 -12.18 -19.75
N LYS A 94 2.02 -12.82 -20.90
CA LYS A 94 1.13 -12.71 -22.09
C LYS A 94 0.11 -13.85 -22.19
N ARG A 95 0.44 -15.05 -21.68
CA ARG A 95 -0.42 -16.25 -21.73
C ARG A 95 -1.37 -16.29 -20.53
N GLY A 96 -2.66 -16.58 -20.78
CA GLY A 96 -3.67 -16.73 -19.73
C GLY A 96 -4.16 -15.42 -19.09
N VAL A 97 -3.83 -14.27 -19.67
CA VAL A 97 -4.17 -12.93 -19.14
C VAL A 97 -5.17 -12.26 -20.08
N PHE A 98 -6.46 -12.39 -19.75
CA PHE A 98 -7.55 -11.87 -20.58
C PHE A 98 -8.52 -11.00 -19.76
N GLY A 99 -9.23 -10.10 -20.46
CA GLY A 99 -10.31 -9.28 -19.89
C GLY A 99 -9.93 -8.56 -18.59
N VAL A 100 -10.62 -8.92 -17.50
CA VAL A 100 -10.45 -8.33 -16.17
C VAL A 100 -9.01 -8.53 -15.64
N ILE A 101 -8.44 -9.73 -15.79
CA ILE A 101 -7.09 -10.05 -15.30
C ILE A 101 -6.05 -9.14 -15.96
N LYS A 102 -6.21 -8.83 -17.25
CA LYS A 102 -5.31 -7.90 -17.98
C LYS A 102 -5.39 -6.48 -17.43
N ARG A 103 -6.60 -5.99 -17.12
CA ARG A 103 -6.79 -4.65 -16.52
C ARG A 103 -6.20 -4.60 -15.12
N GLU A 104 -6.44 -5.63 -14.32
CA GLU A 104 -5.92 -5.76 -12.96
C GLU A 104 -4.38 -5.83 -12.95
N LEU A 105 -3.78 -6.62 -13.84
CA LEU A 105 -2.34 -6.70 -13.99
C LEU A 105 -1.72 -5.36 -14.43
N ARG A 106 -2.38 -4.63 -15.34
CA ARG A 106 -1.93 -3.28 -15.75
C ARG A 106 -1.99 -2.30 -14.58
N ARG A 107 -3.04 -2.38 -13.76
CA ARG A 107 -3.24 -1.50 -12.60
C ARG A 107 -2.21 -1.74 -11.50
N ARG A 108 -1.54 -2.89 -11.49
CA ARG A 108 -0.49 -3.20 -10.51
C ARG A 108 0.59 -2.13 -10.40
N SER A 109 0.84 -1.32 -11.43
CA SER A 109 1.74 -0.16 -11.36
C SER A 109 1.29 0.92 -10.36
N ALA A 110 0.04 0.91 -9.89
CA ALA A 110 -0.42 1.82 -8.85
C ALA A 110 0.24 1.60 -7.48
N ILE A 111 0.96 0.48 -7.28
CA ILE A 111 1.78 0.27 -6.09
C ILE A 111 3.07 1.12 -6.10
N GLU A 112 3.53 1.57 -7.28
CA GLU A 112 4.71 2.43 -7.44
C GLU A 112 4.56 3.77 -6.69
N PRO A 113 3.50 4.57 -6.93
CA PRO A 113 3.32 5.82 -6.20
C PRO A 113 3.12 5.59 -4.70
N ILE A 114 2.48 4.50 -4.28
CA ILE A 114 2.32 4.17 -2.85
C ILE A 114 3.67 3.99 -2.18
N ILE A 115 4.56 3.20 -2.79
CA ILE A 115 5.92 3.00 -2.29
C ILE A 115 6.69 4.34 -2.29
N GLY A 116 6.48 5.19 -3.31
CA GLY A 116 7.01 6.54 -3.35
C GLY A 116 6.55 7.40 -2.16
N HIS A 117 5.25 7.47 -1.89
CA HIS A 117 4.68 8.17 -0.74
C HIS A 117 5.20 7.59 0.59
N MET A 118 5.33 6.26 0.70
CA MET A 118 5.90 5.64 1.90
C MET A 118 7.38 6.02 2.09
N LYS A 119 8.17 6.13 1.01
CA LYS A 119 9.56 6.59 1.08
C LYS A 119 9.69 8.06 1.48
N ASN A 120 8.88 8.93 0.88
CA ASN A 120 8.99 10.38 1.05
C ASN A 120 8.27 10.89 2.32
N GLU A 121 7.03 10.46 2.55
CA GLU A 121 6.18 10.92 3.66
C GLU A 121 6.17 9.95 4.86
N GLY A 122 6.39 8.66 4.60
CA GLY A 122 6.42 7.62 5.62
C GLY A 122 7.80 7.35 6.20
N HIS A 123 8.82 8.11 5.77
CA HIS A 123 10.22 7.91 6.13
C HIS A 123 10.73 6.48 5.87
N LEU A 124 10.09 5.69 5.00
CA LEU A 124 10.58 4.33 4.70
C LEU A 124 12.03 4.35 4.16
N GLY A 125 12.47 5.47 3.57
CA GLY A 125 13.85 5.65 3.12
C GLY A 125 14.88 5.90 4.23
N ARG A 126 14.44 6.12 5.48
CA ARG A 126 15.33 6.38 6.63
C ARG A 126 14.91 5.54 7.84
N CYS A 127 15.84 4.81 8.44
CA CYS A 127 15.60 4.05 9.67
C CYS A 127 16.47 4.57 10.80
N TYR A 128 15.82 5.20 11.78
CA TYR A 128 16.45 5.70 13.00
C TYR A 128 16.51 4.64 14.11
N LEU A 129 15.82 3.52 13.92
CA LEU A 129 15.74 2.43 14.87
C LEU A 129 16.92 1.46 14.66
N LYS A 130 17.43 0.90 15.76
CA LYS A 130 18.62 0.04 15.72
C LYS A 130 18.24 -1.42 15.42
N GLY A 131 19.03 -2.04 14.54
CA GLY A 131 19.02 -3.48 14.28
C GLY A 131 17.81 -3.99 13.50
N ARG A 132 17.77 -5.32 13.28
CA ARG A 132 16.75 -6.00 12.46
C ARG A 132 15.31 -5.75 12.95
N ALA A 133 15.12 -5.70 14.27
CA ALA A 133 13.83 -5.38 14.87
C ALA A 133 13.41 -3.93 14.58
N GLY A 134 14.36 -3.00 14.63
CA GLY A 134 14.15 -1.61 14.24
C GLY A 134 13.76 -1.46 12.78
N ASP A 135 14.42 -2.19 11.88
CA ASP A 135 14.09 -2.19 10.45
C ASP A 135 12.68 -2.74 10.19
N ALA A 136 12.30 -3.82 10.88
CA ALA A 136 10.95 -4.38 10.80
C ALA A 136 9.89 -3.38 11.31
N ALA A 137 10.15 -2.74 12.45
CA ALA A 137 9.27 -1.73 13.02
C ALA A 137 9.15 -0.51 12.10
N ASN A 138 10.24 -0.04 11.48
CA ASN A 138 10.22 1.07 10.55
C ASN A 138 9.30 0.80 9.37
N VAL A 139 9.45 -0.37 8.73
CA VAL A 139 8.58 -0.77 7.59
C VAL A 139 7.12 -0.82 7.99
N LEU A 140 6.81 -1.40 9.15
CA LEU A 140 5.44 -1.52 9.66
C LEU A 140 4.85 -0.15 9.98
N LEU A 141 5.57 0.70 10.71
CA LEU A 141 5.11 2.04 11.08
C LEU A 141 4.95 2.95 9.86
N SER A 142 5.83 2.86 8.86
CA SER A 142 5.65 3.56 7.59
C SER A 142 4.36 3.16 6.87
N ALA A 143 4.02 1.86 6.90
CA ALA A 143 2.78 1.34 6.30
C ALA A 143 1.54 1.80 7.07
N VAL A 144 1.57 1.71 8.41
CA VAL A 144 0.49 2.20 9.28
C VAL A 144 0.28 3.70 9.07
N GLY A 145 1.36 4.49 9.06
CA GLY A 145 1.31 5.93 8.83
C GLY A 145 0.72 6.29 7.46
N HIS A 146 1.01 5.51 6.42
CA HIS A 146 0.35 5.68 5.11
C HIS A 146 -1.16 5.46 5.20
N ASN A 147 -1.59 4.36 5.81
CA ASN A 147 -3.02 4.07 5.97
C ASN A 147 -3.75 5.14 6.81
N LEU A 148 -3.15 5.58 7.92
CA LEU A 148 -3.72 6.63 8.77
C LEU A 148 -3.87 7.96 8.02
N ARG A 149 -2.88 8.37 7.22
CA ARG A 149 -2.99 9.57 6.38
C ARG A 149 -4.14 9.48 5.38
N ARG A 150 -4.41 8.30 4.82
CA ARG A 150 -5.56 8.08 3.93
C ARG A 150 -6.89 8.22 4.67
N VAL A 151 -7.01 7.65 5.86
CA VAL A 151 -8.22 7.78 6.70
C VAL A 151 -8.43 9.25 7.08
N LEU A 152 -7.37 9.96 7.52
CA LEU A 152 -7.45 11.37 7.88
C LEU A 152 -7.82 12.27 6.70
N ALA A 153 -7.32 11.99 5.49
CA ALA A 153 -7.71 12.73 4.30
C ALA A 153 -9.21 12.56 4.01
N TRP A 154 -9.73 11.34 4.10
CA TRP A 154 -11.16 11.07 3.92
C TRP A 154 -12.02 11.76 4.99
N LEU A 155 -11.59 11.73 6.26
CA LEU A 155 -12.27 12.43 7.35
C LEU A 155 -12.27 13.96 7.15
N ARG A 156 -11.20 14.53 6.60
CA ARG A 156 -11.12 15.96 6.27
C ARG A 156 -12.09 16.33 5.15
N ASP A 157 -12.21 15.50 4.12
CA ASP A 157 -13.17 15.73 3.03
C ASP A 157 -14.60 15.63 3.55
N LEU A 158 -14.90 14.63 4.38
CA LEU A 158 -16.21 14.47 5.02
C LEU A 158 -16.56 15.67 5.91
N LEU A 159 -15.62 16.13 6.74
CA LEU A 159 -15.82 17.31 7.58
C LEU A 159 -16.05 18.56 6.73
N SER A 160 -15.32 18.71 5.62
CA SER A 160 -15.48 19.85 4.71
C SER A 160 -16.87 19.85 4.07
N LEU A 161 -17.37 18.69 3.65
CA LEU A 161 -18.74 18.53 3.12
C LEU A 161 -19.79 18.86 4.18
N PHE A 162 -19.58 18.42 5.42
CA PHE A 162 -20.48 18.72 6.53
C PHE A 162 -20.53 20.22 6.86
N LEU A 163 -19.38 20.90 6.88
CA LEU A 163 -19.31 22.35 7.10
C LEU A 163 -19.96 23.13 5.96
N LEU A 164 -19.75 22.71 4.71
CA LEU A 164 -20.40 23.30 3.54
C LEU A 164 -21.91 23.11 3.55
N SER A 165 -22.42 21.98 4.03
CA SER A 165 -23.87 21.76 4.14
C SER A 165 -24.51 22.54 5.28
N LEU A 166 -23.76 22.83 6.35
CA LEU A 166 -24.23 23.63 7.48
C LEU A 166 -24.21 25.14 7.17
N TRP A 167 -23.31 25.59 6.29
CA TRP A 167 -23.13 27.01 5.96
C TRP A 167 -24.40 27.75 5.52
N PRO A 168 -25.28 27.20 4.65
CA PRO A 168 -26.53 27.85 4.27
C PRO A 168 -27.55 27.90 5.40
N THR A 169 -27.55 26.89 6.28
CA THR A 169 -28.50 26.82 7.41
C THR A 169 -28.22 27.88 8.47
N LEU A 170 -26.95 28.26 8.66
CA LEU A 170 -26.54 29.32 9.60
C LEU A 170 -26.70 30.73 9.00
N ASN A 171 -26.63 30.87 7.68
CA ASN A 171 -26.69 32.15 6.98
C ASN A 171 -28.06 32.42 6.33
N CYS A 172 -29.09 31.63 6.62
CA CYS A 172 -30.43 31.91 6.11
C CYS A 172 -31.02 33.09 6.89
N PRO A 173 -31.26 34.26 6.26
CA PRO A 173 -31.96 35.33 6.93
C PRO A 173 -33.36 34.85 7.27
N VAL A 174 -33.70 34.87 8.56
CA VAL A 174 -35.07 34.66 9.04
C VAL A 174 -35.95 35.67 8.31
N GLN A 175 -36.82 35.19 7.42
CA GLN A 175 -37.82 36.03 6.77
C GLN A 175 -38.64 36.69 7.88
N PRO A 176 -38.66 38.03 8.00
CA PRO A 176 -39.57 38.67 8.94
C PRO A 176 -40.99 38.30 8.50
N ASN A 177 -41.74 37.65 9.38
CA ASN A 177 -43.14 37.33 9.15
C ASN A 177 -43.86 38.61 8.75
N SER A 178 -44.28 38.72 7.49
CA SER A 178 -45.22 39.74 7.05
C SER A 178 -46.58 39.35 7.61
N ALA A 179 -46.85 39.77 8.84
CA ALA A 179 -48.18 39.76 9.43
C ALA A 179 -48.81 41.14 9.17
N TYR A 180 -49.81 41.12 8.28
CA TYR A 180 -50.92 42.05 8.07
C TYR A 180 -50.68 43.56 8.20
#